data_AF-A0A9D8ICA2-F1
#
_entry.id   AF-A0A9D8ICA2-F1
#
_cell.length_a   1.000
_cell.length_b   1.000
_cell.length_c   1.000
_cell.angle_alpha   90.00
_cell.angle_beta   90.00
_cell.angle_gamma   90.00
#
_symmetry.space_group_name_H-M   'P 1'
#
loop_
_entity.id
_entity.type
_entity.pdbx_description
1 polymer ?
#
loop_
_entity_poly.entity_id
_entity_poly.type
_entity_poly.pdbx_seq_one_letter_code
_entity_poly.pdbx_strand_id
1 'polypeptide(L)' 'MVKDPTYLQQFERNLKKRERPDYHKNMEIFEGMYKEAVYLKVIPLINPLEGVEVDIRIARVINSV' A
#
# COMPACT_ATOMS: atom_id res chain seq x y z
N MET A 1 -31.98 -2.55 -12.51
CA MET A 1 -31.32 -1.22 -12.57
C MET A 1 -31.22 -0.66 -11.16
N VAL A 2 -30.05 -0.17 -10.76
CA VAL A 2 -29.89 0.54 -9.48
C VAL A 2 -30.56 1.91 -9.62
N LYS A 3 -31.44 2.26 -8.66
CA LYS A 3 -32.23 3.50 -8.70
C LYS A 3 -31.38 4.75 -8.47
N ASP A 4 -30.37 4.65 -7.60
CA ASP A 4 -29.42 5.71 -7.31
C ASP A 4 -28.00 5.11 -7.20
N PRO A 5 -27.18 5.21 -8.26
CA PRO A 5 -25.83 4.66 -8.25
C PRO A 5 -24.89 5.41 -7.30
N THR A 6 -25.14 6.69 -7.02
CA THR A 6 -24.32 7.51 -6.13
C THR A 6 -24.52 7.10 -4.68
N TYR A 7 -25.78 6.91 -4.29
CA TYR A 7 -26.13 6.42 -2.95
C TYR A 7 -25.56 5.01 -2.71
N LEU A 8 -25.70 4.11 -3.70
CA LEU A 8 -25.12 2.77 -3.63
C LEU A 8 -23.60 2.83 -3.44
N GLN A 9 -22.90 3.67 -4.22
CA GLN A 9 -21.46 3.81 -4.10
C GLN A 9 -21.02 4.37 -2.74
N GLN A 10 -21.76 5.33 -2.17
CA GLN A 10 -21.49 5.84 -0.82
C GLN A 10 -21.70 4.75 0.24
N PHE A 11 -22.78 3.99 0.13
CA PHE A 11 -23.06 2.87 1.03
C PHE A 11 -21.93 1.83 0.99
N GLU A 12 -21.51 1.39 -0.20
CA GLU A 12 -20.43 0.42 -0.36
C GLU A 12 -19.09 0.92 0.20
N ARG A 13 -18.75 2.20 -0.03
CA ARG A 13 -17.54 2.80 0.57
C ARG A 13 -17.61 2.79 2.10
N ASN A 14 -18.77 3.14 2.66
CA ASN A 14 -18.97 3.15 4.11
C ASN A 14 -18.94 1.73 4.70
N LEU A 15 -19.46 0.75 3.98
CA LEU A 15 -19.40 -0.66 4.38
C LEU A 15 -17.94 -1.14 4.44
N LYS A 16 -17.16 -0.91 3.38
CA LYS A 16 -15.73 -1.26 3.32
C LYS A 16 -14.89 -0.62 4.44
N LYS A 17 -15.24 0.59 4.87
CA LYS A 17 -14.56 1.25 6.01
C LYS A 17 -14.83 0.60 7.36
N ARG A 18 -15.97 -0.09 7.51
CA ARG A 18 -16.38 -0.77 8.75
C ARG A 18 -15.85 -2.21 8.82
N GLU A 19 -15.63 -2.83 7.67
CA GLU A 19 -15.00 -4.13 7.59
C GLU A 19 -13.56 -4.05 8.12
N ARG A 20 -13.25 -4.90 9.10
CA ARG A 20 -11.87 -5.03 9.58
C ARG A 20 -11.05 -5.73 8.50
N PRO A 21 -9.84 -5.23 8.16
CA PRO A 21 -8.96 -5.93 7.25
C PRO A 21 -8.67 -7.34 7.79
N ASP A 22 -8.83 -8.36 6.96
CA ASP A 22 -8.39 -9.71 7.28
C ASP A 22 -6.88 -9.78 7.10
N TYR A 23 -6.17 -9.84 8.23
CA TYR A 23 -4.72 -9.88 8.26
C TYR A 23 -4.15 -11.05 7.45
N HIS A 24 -4.72 -12.25 7.58
CA HIS A 24 -4.19 -13.44 6.91
C HIS A 24 -4.34 -13.32 5.41
N LYS A 25 -5.53 -12.92 4.96
CA LYS A 25 -5.81 -12.69 3.53
C LYS A 25 -4.90 -11.60 2.94
N ASN A 26 -4.69 -10.51 3.68
CA ASN A 26 -3.81 -9.44 3.24
C ASN A 26 -2.35 -9.90 3.17
N MET A 27 -1.91 -10.74 4.11
CA MET A 27 -0.57 -11.31 4.10
C MET A 27 -0.36 -12.23 2.90
N GLU A 28 -1.33 -13.08 2.56
CA GLU A 28 -1.25 -13.93 1.37
C GLU A 28 -1.09 -13.11 0.08
N ILE A 29 -1.85 -12.01 -0.05
CA ILE A 29 -1.72 -11.09 -1.20
C ILE A 29 -0.33 -10.45 -1.22
N PHE A 30 0.13 -9.95 -0.07
CA PHE A 30 1.45 -9.33 0.06
C PHE A 30 2.57 -10.31 -0.33
N GLU A 31 2.54 -11.54 0.17
CA GLU A 31 3.53 -12.56 -0.16
C GLU A 31 3.53 -12.91 -1.66
N GLY A 32 2.35 -12.96 -2.28
CA GLY A 32 2.23 -13.15 -3.73
C GLY A 32 2.90 -12.02 -4.51
N MET A 33 2.60 -10.76 -4.15
CA MET A 33 3.22 -9.58 -4.77
C MET A 33 4.74 -9.56 -4.56
N TYR A 34 5.20 -9.93 -3.37
CA TYR A 34 6.62 -9.99 -3.05
C TYR A 34 7.36 -11.03 -3.90
N LYS A 35 6.80 -12.24 -4.02
CA LYS A 35 7.37 -13.30 -4.88
C LYS A 35 7.47 -12.85 -6.33
N GLU A 36 6.43 -12.17 -6.84
CA GLU A 36 6.44 -11.62 -8.19
C GLU A 36 7.52 -10.53 -8.35
N ALA A 37 7.64 -9.60 -7.40
CA ALA A 37 8.67 -8.57 -7.43
C ALA A 37 10.10 -9.13 -7.43
N VAL A 38 10.33 -10.24 -6.70
CA VAL A 38 11.59 -10.98 -6.72
C VAL A 38 11.82 -11.67 -8.06
N TYR A 39 10.78 -12.31 -8.64
CA TYR A 39 10.85 -12.93 -9.96
C TYR A 39 11.22 -11.90 -11.04
N LEU A 40 10.63 -10.70 -10.98
CA LEU A 40 10.90 -9.58 -11.87
C LEU A 40 12.25 -8.89 -11.59
N LYS A 41 13.00 -9.33 -10.57
CA LYS A 41 14.30 -8.76 -10.15
C LYS A 41 14.24 -7.27 -9.80
N VAL A 42 13.06 -6.80 -9.38
CA VAL A 42 12.89 -5.46 -8.80
C VAL A 42 13.37 -5.47 -7.34
N ILE A 43 13.20 -6.61 -6.66
CA ILE A 43 13.71 -6.87 -5.32
C ILE A 43 14.73 -8.04 -5.38
N PRO A 44 15.92 -7.91 -4.77
CA PRO A 44 16.44 -6.71 -4.12
C PRO A 44 16.67 -5.59 -5.15
N LEU A 45 16.58 -4.34 -4.69
CA LEU A 45 16.81 -3.17 -5.53
C LEU A 45 18.16 -3.27 -6.22
N ILE A 46 18.19 -2.94 -7.53
CA ILE A 46 19.43 -2.90 -8.31
C ILE A 46 20.43 -1.91 -7.68
N ASN A 47 19.92 -0.79 -7.16
CA ASN A 47 20.66 0.13 -6.32
C ASN A 47 20.01 0.21 -4.92
N PRO A 48 20.59 -0.43 -3.89
CA PRO A 48 20.05 -0.42 -2.53
C PRO A 48 19.97 0.97 -1.88
N LEU A 49 20.72 1.95 -2.39
CA LEU A 49 20.73 3.32 -1.89
C LEU A 49 19.84 4.27 -2.71
N GLU A 50 19.12 3.75 -3.71
CA GLU A 50 18.20 4.56 -4.50
C GLU A 50 17.14 5.20 -3.60
N GLY A 51 17.09 6.54 -3.60
CA GLY A 51 16.13 7.32 -2.82
C GLY A 51 16.57 7.67 -1.40
N VAL A 52 17.70 7.14 -0.91
CA VAL A 52 18.18 7.37 0.46
C VAL A 52 18.50 8.85 0.73
N GLU A 53 18.89 9.64 -0.28
CA GLU A 53 19.14 11.07 -0.10
C GLU A 53 17.86 11.83 0.31
N VAL A 54 16.71 11.41 -0.22
CA VAL A 54 15.41 11.99 0.12
C VAL A 54 15.06 11.65 1.56
N ASP A 55 15.26 10.40 1.97
CA ASP A 55 15.01 9.94 3.33
C ASP A 55 15.90 10.68 4.33
N ILE A 56 17.20 10.84 4.03
CA ILE A 56 18.14 11.61 4.85
C ILE A 56 17.66 13.08 4.96
N ARG A 57 17.21 13.69 3.87
CA ARG A 57 16.72 15.07 3.87
C ARG A 57 15.48 15.22 4.76
N ILE A 58 14.52 14.30 4.66
CA ILE A 58 13.30 14.30 5.48
C ILE A 58 13.65 14.10 6.96
N ALA A 59 14.50 13.10 7.26
CA ALA A 59 14.95 12.82 8.62
C ALA A 59 15.65 14.02 9.26
N ARG A 60 16.47 14.76 8.50
CA ARG A 60 17.11 15.99 8.98
C ARG A 60 16.11 17.07 9.36
N VAL A 61 15.04 17.25 8.59
CA VAL A 61 13.99 18.23 8.91
C VAL A 61 13.24 17.81 10.17
N ILE A 62 12.81 16.55 10.25
CA ILE A 62 12.06 16.03 11.39
C ILE A 62 12.87 16.10 12.69
N ASN A 63 14.14 15.70 12.66
CA ASN A 63 15.01 15.66 13.85
C ASN A 63 15.61 17.03 14.23
N SER A 64 15.34 18.08 13.45
CA SER A 64 15.78 19.45 13.74
C SER A 64 14.76 20.28 14.54
N VAL A 65 13.61 19.68 14.87
CA VAL A 65 12.53 20.24 15.71
C VAL A 65 12.63 19.64 17.10
#